data_AF-Q5ENM5-F1
#
_entry.id   AF-Q5ENM5-F1
#
_cell.length_a   1.000
_cell.length_b   1.000
_cell.length_c   1.000
_cell.angle_alpha   90.00
_cell.angle_beta   90.00
_cell.angle_gamma   90.00
#
_symmetry.space_group_name_H-M   'P 1'
#
loop_
_entity.id
_entity.type
_entity.pdbx_description
1 polymer ?
#
loop_
_entity_poly.entity_id
_entity_poly.type
_entity_poly.pdbx_seq_one_letter_code
_entity_poly.pdbx_strand_id
1 'polypeptide(L)'
;MLATMGYITPEITGKLPGFLSPSAGLKFADIPNGLGAISKVPAAGWAQIAAYMAFCEVSQDQSPGTLAAAGDFGFKVLTSSDPAEKEKKLSAEIANGRLSMMAIIGMFFQDGLTGSAWGDWALYTASPLR
;
A
#
# COMPACT_ATOMS: atom_id res chain seq x y z
N MET A 1 0.98 -0.67 -5.78
CA MET A 1 2.36 -0.67 -5.22
C MET A 1 2.37 -0.37 -3.72
N LEU A 2 1.84 0.76 -3.26
CA LEU A 2 1.83 1.06 -1.81
C LEU A 2 0.96 0.09 -1.00
N ALA A 3 -0.20 -0.32 -1.52
CA ALA A 3 -1.06 -1.29 -0.86
C ALA A 3 -0.38 -2.67 -0.65
N THR A 4 0.40 -3.14 -1.63
CA THR A 4 1.14 -4.40 -1.51
C THR A 4 2.24 -4.29 -0.46
N MET A 5 2.97 -3.18 -0.42
CA MET A 5 3.96 -2.94 0.62
C MET A 5 3.33 -2.79 2.00
N GLY A 6 2.17 -2.14 2.10
CA GLY A 6 1.43 -1.97 3.35
C GLY A 6 0.90 -3.28 3.93
N TYR A 7 0.64 -4.29 3.09
CA TYR A 7 0.32 -5.64 3.53
C TYR A 7 1.54 -6.41 4.04
N ILE A 8 2.70 -6.24 3.38
CA ILE A 8 3.92 -7.00 3.67
C ILE A 8 4.71 -6.43 4.85
N THR A 9 4.79 -5.10 4.96
CA THR A 9 5.69 -4.42 5.92
C THR A 9 5.39 -4.75 7.38
N PRO A 10 4.12 -4.72 7.84
CA PRO A 10 3.79 -5.06 9.23
C PRO A 10 4.12 -6.51 9.62
N GLU A 11 4.25 -7.40 8.63
CA GLU A 11 4.60 -8.81 8.81
C GLU A 11 6.12 -9.01 8.89
N ILE A 12 6.88 -8.30 8.06
CA ILE A 12 8.35 -8.46 7.99
C ILE A 12 9.06 -7.62 9.07
N THR A 13 8.69 -6.35 9.21
CA THR A 13 9.39 -5.42 10.11
C THR A 13 8.77 -5.34 11.50
N GLY A 14 7.64 -6.02 11.71
CA GLY A 14 6.80 -5.85 12.88
C GLY A 14 5.99 -4.55 12.85
N LYS A 15 5.12 -4.39 13.85
CA LYS A 15 4.26 -3.21 14.00
C LYS A 15 4.96 -2.12 14.79
N LEU A 16 4.65 -0.86 14.48
CA LEU A 16 5.24 0.29 15.14
C LEU A 16 5.03 0.22 16.67
N PRO A 17 6.04 0.50 17.50
CA PRO A 17 5.87 0.54 18.94
C PRO A 17 5.07 1.79 19.33
N GLY A 18 3.94 1.61 20.01
CA GLY A 18 3.15 2.73 20.55
C GLY A 18 1.64 2.56 20.47
N PHE A 19 0.93 3.66 20.74
CA PHE A 19 -0.52 3.73 20.67
C PHE A 19 -0.98 4.35 19.35
N LEU A 20 -1.86 3.65 18.65
CA LEU A 20 -2.60 4.17 17.49
C LEU A 20 -3.57 5.27 17.93
N SER A 21 -4.25 5.05 19.06
CA SER A 21 -5.18 6.01 19.63
C SER A 21 -4.99 6.04 21.16
N PRO A 22 -4.29 7.07 21.69
CA PRO A 22 -4.12 7.24 23.12
C PRO A 22 -5.45 7.42 23.86
N SER A 23 -6.45 8.03 23.20
CA SER A 23 -7.80 8.22 23.75
C SER A 23 -8.64 6.94 23.81
N ALA A 24 -8.37 5.96 22.94
CA ALA A 24 -9.03 4.65 22.94
C ALA A 24 -8.17 3.53 23.56
N GLY A 25 -6.95 3.83 24.01
CA GLY A 25 -6.00 2.85 24.54
C GLY A 25 -5.53 1.80 23.52
N LEU A 26 -5.71 2.04 22.21
CA LEU A 26 -5.41 1.08 21.15
C LEU A 26 -3.94 1.12 20.78
N LYS A 27 -3.22 -0.01 20.87
CA LYS A 27 -1.84 -0.13 20.40
C LYS A 27 -1.79 -0.57 18.95
N PHE A 28 -0.72 -0.18 18.25
CA PHE A 28 -0.46 -0.70 16.90
C PHE A 28 -0.29 -2.23 16.89
N ALA A 29 0.19 -2.81 17.99
CA ALA A 29 0.29 -4.26 18.19
C ALA A 29 -1.07 -4.98 18.02
N ASP A 30 -2.15 -4.34 18.48
CA ASP A 30 -3.50 -4.92 18.57
C ASP A 30 -4.28 -4.86 17.26
N ILE A 31 -3.74 -4.18 16.24
CA ILE A 31 -4.37 -4.07 14.92
C ILE A 31 -3.99 -5.31 14.10
N PRO A 32 -4.92 -6.22 13.76
CA PRO A 32 -4.61 -7.35 12.90
C PRO A 32 -4.18 -6.84 11.52
N ASN A 33 -3.28 -7.55 10.86
CA ASN A 33 -2.87 -7.19 9.51
C ASN A 33 -3.97 -7.54 8.50
N GLY A 34 -3.93 -6.90 7.34
CA GLY A 34 -4.87 -7.16 6.25
C GLY A 34 -6.26 -6.55 6.45
N LEU A 35 -7.30 -7.21 5.91
CA LEU A 35 -8.69 -6.75 5.92
C LEU A 35 -9.24 -6.58 7.34
N GLY A 36 -8.73 -7.36 8.31
CA GLY A 36 -9.07 -7.22 9.72
C GLY A 36 -8.72 -5.84 10.29
N ALA A 37 -7.67 -5.19 9.78
CA ALA A 37 -7.23 -3.87 10.23
C ALA A 37 -8.32 -2.81 10.04
N ILE A 38 -9.12 -2.94 8.96
CA ILE A 38 -10.10 -1.93 8.56
C ILE A 38 -11.13 -1.69 9.67
N SER A 39 -11.55 -2.77 10.33
CA SER A 39 -12.54 -2.73 11.40
C SER A 39 -12.02 -2.26 12.76
N LYS A 40 -10.69 -2.22 12.96
CA LYS A 40 -10.05 -1.89 14.24
C LYS A 40 -9.50 -0.47 14.27
N VAL A 41 -9.23 0.13 13.11
CA VAL A 41 -8.82 1.52 13.01
C VAL A 41 -10.02 2.45 13.27
N PRO A 42 -9.92 3.41 14.22
CA PRO A 42 -11.00 4.34 14.52
C PRO A 42 -11.43 5.17 13.29
N ALA A 43 -12.73 5.48 13.21
CA ALA A 43 -13.30 6.27 12.11
C ALA A 43 -12.63 7.65 11.94
N ALA A 44 -12.18 8.28 13.04
CA ALA A 44 -11.43 9.53 12.99
C ALA A 44 -10.10 9.40 12.24
N GLY A 45 -9.40 8.26 12.38
CA GLY A 45 -8.18 7.97 11.62
C GLY A 45 -8.47 7.79 10.14
N TRP A 46 -9.54 7.07 9.80
CA TRP A 46 -10.00 6.93 8.41
C TRP A 46 -10.37 8.28 7.78
N ALA A 47 -11.03 9.17 8.54
CA ALA A 47 -11.36 10.52 8.07
C ALA A 47 -10.11 11.35 7.79
N GLN A 48 -9.06 11.26 8.61
CA GLN A 48 -7.78 11.93 8.37
C GLN A 48 -7.10 11.41 7.10
N ILE A 49 -7.08 10.09 6.90
CA ILE A 49 -6.49 9.47 5.70
C ILE A 49 -7.26 9.90 4.45
N ALA A 50 -8.59 9.83 4.47
CA ALA A 50 -9.44 10.25 3.36
C ALA A 50 -9.28 11.75 3.04
N ALA A 51 -9.22 12.61 4.06
CA ALA A 51 -8.99 14.04 3.89
C ALA A 51 -7.62 14.34 3.26
N TYR A 52 -6.58 13.61 3.67
CA TYR A 52 -5.24 13.77 3.07
C TYR A 52 -5.21 13.29 1.62
N MET A 53 -5.82 12.14 1.31
CA MET A 53 -5.93 11.65 -0.07
C MET A 53 -6.69 12.64 -0.96
N ALA A 54 -7.83 13.16 -0.49
CA ALA A 54 -8.60 14.17 -1.20
C ALA A 54 -7.80 15.46 -1.42
N PHE A 55 -7.04 15.91 -0.42
CA PHE A 55 -6.15 17.05 -0.57
C PHE A 55 -5.08 16.79 -1.63
N CYS A 56 -4.45 15.61 -1.62
CA CYS A 56 -3.45 15.24 -2.63
C CYS A 56 -4.06 15.20 -4.05
N GLU A 57 -5.25 14.63 -4.23
CA GLU A 57 -5.92 14.56 -5.53
C GLU A 57 -6.32 15.95 -6.07
N VAL A 58 -6.73 16.88 -5.20
CA VAL A 58 -7.14 18.24 -5.61
C VAL A 58 -5.94 19.21 -5.77
N SER A 59 -4.78 18.86 -5.23
CA SER A 59 -3.62 19.77 -5.19
C SER A 59 -3.02 20.10 -6.57
N GLN A 60 -3.27 19.29 -7.59
CA GLN A 60 -2.84 19.55 -8.97
C GLN A 60 -3.95 19.26 -9.97
N ASP A 61 -4.00 20.06 -11.03
CA ASP A 61 -4.97 19.88 -12.11
C ASP A 61 -4.63 18.61 -12.92
N GLN A 62 -5.46 17.58 -12.76
CA GLN A 62 -5.36 16.31 -13.47
C GLN A 62 -6.27 16.22 -14.71
N SER A 63 -6.72 17.37 -15.23
CA SER A 63 -7.53 17.42 -16.45
C SER A 63 -6.83 16.77 -17.66
N PRO A 64 -7.57 16.13 -18.57
CA PRO A 64 -6.98 15.49 -19.75
C PRO A 64 -6.10 16.47 -20.54
N GLY A 65 -4.83 16.11 -20.72
CA GLY A 65 -3.83 16.94 -21.42
C GLY A 65 -2.85 17.68 -20.51
N THR A 66 -3.00 17.65 -19.17
CA THR A 66 -1.98 18.16 -18.25
C THR A 66 -0.85 17.15 -18.03
N LEU A 67 0.34 17.62 -17.64
CA LEU A 67 1.47 16.76 -17.27
C LEU A 67 1.14 15.87 -16.06
N ALA A 68 0.32 16.37 -15.13
CA ALA A 68 -0.16 15.61 -13.98
C ALA A 68 -1.13 14.48 -14.38
N ALA A 69 -1.91 14.64 -15.45
CA ALA A 69 -2.73 13.57 -16.00
C ALA A 69 -1.90 12.42 -16.61
N ALA A 70 -0.68 12.73 -17.07
CA ALA A 70 0.30 11.74 -17.52
C ALA A 70 1.15 11.14 -16.37
N GLY A 71 0.86 11.53 -15.11
CA GLY A 71 1.58 11.07 -13.92
C GLY A 71 2.81 11.88 -13.54
N ASP A 72 3.10 12.99 -14.23
CA ASP A 72 4.19 13.89 -13.85
C ASP A 72 3.71 14.99 -12.91
N PHE A 73 3.80 14.71 -11.61
CA PHE A 73 3.45 15.64 -10.52
C PHE A 73 4.61 16.57 -10.13
N GLY A 74 5.69 16.64 -10.93
CA GLY A 74 6.83 17.51 -10.66
C GLY A 74 7.72 17.04 -9.50
N PHE A 75 7.57 15.81 -9.01
CA PHE A 75 8.41 15.24 -7.96
C PHE A 75 9.80 14.85 -8.50
N LYS A 76 10.73 15.82 -8.50
CA LYS A 76 12.03 15.71 -9.18
C LYS A 76 13.19 15.13 -8.35
N VAL A 77 12.93 14.72 -7.10
CA VAL A 77 13.99 14.25 -6.19
C VAL A 77 14.60 12.91 -6.63
N LEU A 78 13.80 12.06 -7.31
CA LEU A 78 14.23 10.71 -7.74
C LEU A 78 14.34 10.56 -9.27
N THR A 79 13.96 11.60 -10.03
CA THR A 79 14.03 11.61 -11.49
C THR A 79 15.46 11.83 -11.96
N SER A 80 15.92 11.04 -12.93
CA SER A 80 17.19 11.30 -13.62
C SER A 80 17.01 12.43 -14.64
N SER A 81 18.05 13.24 -14.82
CA SER A 81 18.10 14.29 -15.85
C SER A 81 18.37 13.71 -17.25
N ASP A 82 18.90 12.49 -17.34
CA ASP A 82 19.16 11.78 -18.59
C ASP A 82 17.86 11.18 -19.16
N PRO A 83 17.48 11.51 -20.41
CA PRO A 83 16.30 10.95 -21.08
C PRO A 83 16.27 9.41 -21.11
N ALA A 84 17.40 8.75 -21.33
CA ALA A 84 17.45 7.28 -21.44
C ALA A 84 17.21 6.59 -20.08
N GLU A 85 17.78 7.14 -19.01
CA GLU A 85 17.51 6.65 -17.67
C GLU A 85 16.08 6.95 -17.21
N LYS A 86 15.52 8.11 -17.60
CA LYS A 86 14.14 8.46 -17.30
C LYS A 86 13.18 7.43 -17.91
N GLU A 87 13.31 7.11 -19.19
CA GLU A 87 12.47 6.11 -19.87
C GLU A 87 12.56 4.73 -19.22
N LYS A 88 13.77 4.30 -18.85
CA LYS A 88 13.98 3.03 -18.14
C LYS A 88 13.27 3.01 -16.79
N LYS A 89 13.35 4.08 -16.00
CA LYS A 89 12.70 4.19 -14.69
C LYS A 89 11.17 4.21 -14.82
N LEU A 90 10.61 4.94 -15.80
CA LEU A 90 9.17 4.94 -16.07
C LEU A 90 8.67 3.56 -16.50
N SER A 91 9.42 2.87 -17.36
CA SER A 91 9.07 1.51 -17.78
C SER A 91 9.07 0.53 -16.60
N ALA A 92 10.04 0.67 -15.69
CA ALA A 92 10.09 -0.11 -14.46
C ALA A 92 8.94 0.20 -13.51
N GLU A 93 8.53 1.46 -13.38
CA GLU A 93 7.37 1.87 -12.58
C GLU A 93 6.08 1.22 -13.10
N ILE A 94 5.85 1.25 -14.41
CA ILE A 94 4.65 0.63 -15.02
C ILE A 94 4.67 -0.88 -14.84
N ALA A 95 5.82 -1.54 -15.05
CA ALA A 95 5.94 -2.98 -14.87
C ALA A 95 5.67 -3.42 -13.42
N ASN A 96 6.25 -2.70 -12.45
CA ASN A 96 5.99 -2.93 -11.02
C ASN A 96 4.56 -2.57 -10.63
N GLY A 97 3.97 -1.54 -11.25
CA GLY A 97 2.57 -1.17 -11.10
C GLY A 97 1.65 -2.34 -11.47
N ARG A 98 1.82 -2.90 -12.68
CA ARG A 98 1.06 -4.06 -13.18
C ARG A 98 1.22 -5.29 -12.28
N LEU A 99 2.45 -5.59 -11.87
CA LEU A 99 2.72 -6.68 -10.94
C LEU A 99 2.01 -6.46 -9.61
N SER A 100 2.06 -5.25 -9.06
CA SER A 100 1.45 -4.94 -7.77
C SER A 100 -0.07 -5.01 -7.78
N MET A 101 -0.73 -4.71 -8.91
CA MET A 101 -2.18 -4.86 -9.06
C MET A 101 -2.59 -6.33 -8.98
N MET A 102 -1.83 -7.24 -9.60
CA MET A 102 -2.10 -8.68 -9.50
C MET A 102 -1.76 -9.22 -8.12
N ALA A 103 -0.66 -8.76 -7.52
CA ALA A 103 -0.22 -9.20 -6.20
C ALA A 103 -1.21 -8.83 -5.08
N ILE A 104 -1.76 -7.60 -5.09
CA ILE A 104 -2.70 -7.19 -4.04
C ILE A 104 -4.02 -7.96 -4.10
N ILE A 105 -4.51 -8.28 -5.30
CA ILE A 105 -5.71 -9.08 -5.48
C ILE A 105 -5.50 -10.49 -4.92
N GLY A 106 -4.33 -11.09 -5.21
CA GLY A 106 -3.95 -12.39 -4.64
C GLY A 106 -3.89 -12.38 -3.11
N MET A 107 -3.29 -11.34 -2.51
CA MET A 107 -3.22 -11.18 -1.06
C MET A 107 -4.60 -10.97 -0.42
N PHE A 108 -5.48 -10.16 -1.02
CA PHE A 108 -6.85 -9.97 -0.53
C PHE A 108 -7.67 -11.27 -0.58
N PHE A 109 -7.51 -12.06 -1.64
CA PHE A 109 -8.22 -13.33 -1.79
C PHE A 109 -7.73 -14.36 -0.75
N GLN A 110 -6.42 -14.42 -0.50
CA GLN A 110 -5.84 -15.26 0.53
C GLN A 110 -6.31 -14.84 1.94
N ASP A 111 -6.31 -13.54 2.24
CA ASP A 111 -6.78 -13.04 3.53
C ASP A 111 -8.28 -13.28 3.74
N GLY A 112 -9.10 -13.09 2.69
CA GLY A 112 -10.53 -13.38 2.74
C GLY A 112 -10.86 -14.85 2.98
N LEU A 113 -10.05 -15.78 2.47
CA LEU A 113 -10.28 -17.23 2.64
C LEU A 113 -9.65 -17.81 3.91
N THR A 114 -8.47 -17.31 4.30
CA THR A 114 -7.70 -17.87 5.44
C THR A 114 -7.88 -17.06 6.73
N GLY A 115 -8.43 -15.85 6.65
CA GLY A 115 -8.52 -14.93 7.77
C GLY A 115 -7.17 -14.39 8.25
N SER A 116 -6.12 -14.51 7.43
CA SER A 116 -4.78 -14.04 7.73
C SER A 116 -4.13 -13.34 6.53
N ALA A 117 -3.52 -12.18 6.78
CA ALA A 117 -2.92 -11.33 5.75
C ALA A 117 -1.77 -12.00 4.97
N TRP A 118 -1.18 -13.04 5.55
CA TRP A 118 -0.08 -13.83 4.98
C TRP A 118 -0.51 -15.20 4.48
N GLY A 119 -1.80 -15.53 4.52
CA GLY A 119 -2.29 -16.88 4.28
C GLY A 119 -1.72 -17.90 5.28
N ASP A 120 -1.99 -19.17 5.02
CA ASP A 120 -1.49 -20.28 5.82
C ASP A 120 -0.01 -20.63 5.53
N TRP A 121 0.77 -19.70 4.96
CA TRP A 121 2.17 -19.92 4.54
C TRP A 121 3.10 -20.36 5.68
N ALA A 122 2.82 -19.94 6.91
CA ALA A 122 3.52 -20.43 8.10
C ALA A 122 3.18 -21.89 8.48
N LEU A 123 2.06 -22.43 7.99
CA LEU A 123 1.60 -23.80 8.23
C LEU A 123 2.03 -24.78 7.11
N TYR A 124 2.42 -24.26 5.94
CA TYR A 124 3.03 -25.06 4.89
C TYR A 124 4.50 -25.38 5.20
N THR A 125 4.73 -26.54 5.82
CA THR A 125 6.08 -27.13 5.98
C THR A 125 6.63 -27.74 4.69
N ALA A 126 5.81 -27.81 3.63
CA ALA A 126 6.20 -28.24 2.29
C ALA A 126 5.46 -27.45 1.21
N SER A 127 6.03 -27.41 0.00
CA SER A 127 5.43 -26.76 -1.19
C SER A 127 4.00 -27.28 -1.43
N PRO A 128 2.99 -26.40 -1.57
CA PRO A 128 1.63 -26.78 -1.96
C PRO A 128 1.55 -27.40 -3.36
N LEU A 129 2.61 -27.24 -4.16
CA LEU A 129 2.80 -27.91 -5.44
C LEU A 129 3.50 -29.24 -5.18
N ARG A 130 2.72 -30.29 -5.02
CA ARG A 130 3.10 -31.67 -5.34
C ARG A 130 2.40 -32.09 -6.62
#